data_AF-A0A8J7RFX4-F1
#
_entry.id   AF-A0A8J7RFX4-F1
#
_cell.length_a   1.000
_cell.length_b   1.000
_cell.length_c   1.000
_cell.angle_alpha   90.00
_cell.angle_beta   90.00
_cell.angle_gamma   90.00
#
_symmetry.space_group_name_H-M   'P 1'
#
loop_
_entity.id
_entity.type
_entity.pdbx_description
1 polymer ?
#
loop_
_entity_poly.entity_id
_entity_poly.type
_entity_poly.pdbx_seq_one_letter_code
_entity_poly.pdbx_strand_id
1 'polypeptide(L)'
;MKEAGYVYILTNPSFKEDWVKIGKSSRPVDIRSKELDNTAVPLPFEIYATLKTVKYSEVERAVHQTIDSLTDLRIRQNREFFNITPSEALNILKRMATMLDDAEIVEYKKEEVVNEVAKTDKLQPRHEKRKAFWIEFIQYCKDNDGVYANNSPVGENWIGKSIRVPYGINMWAVIGYNFARIEIYFNSGNKDTNKEVYDYLYSRKDEIETEYGQPLIWQRLTDKVTCRIKDEREYQCFDLEDKTELFAFMKDASDKMSVIFHNYILEYQK
;
A
#
# COMPACT_ATOMS: atom_id res chain seq x y z
N MET A 1 15.88 -38.56 16.77
CA MET A 1 15.96 -37.10 17.01
C MET A 1 15.17 -36.42 15.90
N LYS A 2 14.31 -35.43 16.18
CA LYS A 2 13.63 -34.68 15.10
C LYS A 2 14.70 -33.87 14.36
N GLU A 3 14.79 -34.03 13.04
CA GLU A 3 15.70 -33.24 12.23
C GLU A 3 15.21 -31.79 12.18
N ALA A 4 16.14 -30.84 12.32
CA ALA A 4 15.84 -29.43 12.21
C ALA A 4 15.45 -29.09 10.77
N GLY A 5 14.40 -28.29 10.62
CA GLY A 5 13.97 -27.74 9.34
C GLY A 5 13.97 -26.22 9.38
N TYR A 6 13.42 -25.62 8.32
CA TYR A 6 13.46 -24.18 8.09
C TYR A 6 12.06 -23.63 7.85
N VAL A 7 11.77 -22.48 8.45
CA VAL A 7 10.73 -21.55 8.02
C VAL A 7 11.40 -20.42 7.26
N TYR A 8 10.91 -20.05 6.10
CA TYR A 8 11.53 -19.05 5.24
C TYR A 8 10.54 -17.98 4.82
N ILE A 9 11.08 -16.78 4.60
CA ILE A 9 10.40 -15.65 3.97
C ILE A 9 11.06 -15.47 2.61
N LEU A 10 10.28 -15.61 1.54
CA LEU A 10 10.72 -15.37 0.17
C LEU A 10 10.04 -14.12 -0.38
N THR A 11 10.82 -13.35 -1.13
CA THR A 11 10.35 -12.23 -1.95
C THR A 11 10.55 -12.59 -3.41
N ASN A 12 9.78 -11.95 -4.29
CA ASN A 12 9.96 -12.09 -5.73
C ASN A 12 9.89 -10.70 -6.35
N PRO A 13 10.91 -10.23 -7.09
CA PRO A 13 10.88 -8.89 -7.67
C PRO A 13 9.76 -8.70 -8.72
N SER A 14 9.16 -9.77 -9.25
CA SER A 14 7.98 -9.69 -10.12
C SER A 14 6.67 -9.47 -9.37
N PHE A 15 6.66 -9.60 -8.03
CA PHE A 15 5.48 -9.36 -7.21
C PHE A 15 5.48 -7.96 -6.62
N LYS A 16 4.37 -7.57 -5.98
CA LYS A 16 4.36 -6.35 -5.18
C LYS A 16 5.34 -6.50 -4.00
N GLU A 17 5.94 -5.41 -3.56
CA GLU A 17 6.97 -5.42 -2.49
C GLU A 17 6.45 -5.93 -1.13
N ASP A 18 5.14 -5.80 -0.91
CA ASP A 18 4.39 -6.31 0.23
C ASP A 18 3.90 -7.75 0.03
N TRP A 19 4.26 -8.41 -1.07
CA TRP A 19 3.90 -9.81 -1.29
C TRP A 19 5.04 -10.73 -0.91
N VAL A 20 4.89 -11.37 0.23
CA VAL A 20 5.85 -12.37 0.71
C VAL A 20 5.25 -13.76 0.65
N LYS A 21 6.11 -14.74 0.36
CA LYS A 21 5.80 -16.15 0.58
C LYS A 21 6.44 -16.60 1.87
N ILE A 22 5.64 -17.09 2.80
CA ILE A 22 6.13 -17.66 4.06
C ILE A 22 5.86 -19.16 4.04
N GLY A 23 6.91 -19.96 3.91
CA GLY A 23 6.76 -21.41 3.81
C GLY A 23 7.77 -22.14 4.66
N LYS A 24 7.79 -23.47 4.52
CA LYS A 24 8.70 -24.35 5.26
C LYS A 24 9.35 -25.42 4.41
N SER A 25 10.46 -25.95 4.93
CA SER A 25 11.24 -27.03 4.33
C SER A 25 11.92 -27.87 5.40
N SER A 26 12.03 -29.19 5.19
CA SER A 26 12.97 -30.03 5.94
C SER A 26 14.39 -29.96 5.37
N ARG A 27 14.55 -29.50 4.13
CA ARG A 27 15.83 -29.31 3.44
C ARG A 27 16.30 -27.85 3.52
N PRO A 28 17.60 -27.59 3.33
CA PRO A 28 18.14 -26.22 3.19
C PRO A 28 17.33 -25.37 2.20
N VAL A 29 17.16 -24.08 2.55
CA VAL A 29 16.23 -23.17 1.86
C VAL A 29 16.73 -22.75 0.48
N ASP A 30 18.04 -22.71 0.27
CA ASP A 30 18.70 -22.47 -1.01
C ASP A 30 18.30 -23.51 -2.07
N ILE A 31 18.13 -24.77 -1.66
CA ILE A 31 17.65 -25.86 -2.52
C ILE A 31 16.16 -25.66 -2.83
N ARG A 32 15.34 -25.30 -1.83
CA ARG A 32 13.90 -25.07 -1.99
C ARG A 32 13.58 -23.85 -2.85
N SER A 33 14.37 -22.77 -2.75
CA SER A 33 14.19 -21.56 -3.56
C SER A 33 14.41 -21.85 -5.03
N LYS A 34 15.40 -22.69 -5.36
CA LYS A 34 15.65 -23.19 -6.72
C LYS A 34 14.56 -24.13 -7.23
N GLU A 35 13.96 -24.95 -6.37
CA GLU A 35 12.81 -25.81 -6.74
C GLU A 35 11.53 -25.01 -7.05
N LEU A 36 11.44 -23.76 -6.56
CA LEU A 36 10.32 -22.85 -6.82
C LEU A 36 10.52 -22.00 -8.09
N ASP A 37 11.68 -22.10 -8.74
CA ASP A 37 11.99 -21.50 -10.04
C ASP A 37 11.29 -22.28 -11.16
N ASN A 38 9.98 -22.09 -11.28
CA ASN A 38 9.16 -22.68 -12.33
C ASN A 38 8.74 -21.60 -13.34
N THR A 39 8.30 -22.02 -14.53
CA THR A 39 7.87 -21.12 -15.61
C THR A 39 6.62 -20.27 -15.28
N ALA A 40 6.11 -20.31 -14.05
CA ALA A 40 4.92 -19.60 -13.62
C ALA A 40 5.20 -18.22 -12.99
N VAL A 41 6.47 -17.86 -12.77
CA VAL A 41 6.88 -16.52 -12.30
C VAL A 41 8.01 -15.94 -13.17
N PRO A 42 8.01 -14.64 -13.52
CA PRO A 42 9.00 -14.06 -14.44
C PRO A 42 10.43 -13.93 -13.87
N LEU A 43 10.57 -13.78 -12.55
CA LEU A 43 11.86 -13.67 -11.87
C LEU A 43 11.93 -14.70 -10.73
N PRO A 44 13.14 -15.16 -10.34
CA PRO A 44 13.30 -16.14 -9.27
C PRO A 44 12.97 -15.54 -7.90
N PHE A 45 12.64 -16.42 -6.95
CA PHE A 45 12.46 -16.04 -5.55
C PHE A 45 13.82 -15.77 -4.88
N GLU A 46 13.86 -14.69 -4.10
CA GLU A 46 14.98 -14.34 -3.21
C GLU A 46 14.63 -14.72 -1.78
N ILE A 47 15.61 -15.26 -1.04
CA ILE A 47 15.45 -15.56 0.38
C ILE A 47 15.68 -14.28 1.17
N TYR A 48 14.68 -13.84 1.92
CA TYR A 48 14.80 -12.66 2.79
C TYR A 48 15.34 -13.04 4.18
N ALA A 49 14.74 -14.08 4.78
CA ALA A 49 15.18 -14.61 6.06
C ALA A 49 14.76 -16.07 6.22
N THR A 50 15.48 -16.79 7.09
CA THR A 50 15.14 -18.16 7.48
C THR A 50 15.23 -18.31 8.99
N LEU A 51 14.36 -19.13 9.56
CA LEU A 51 14.40 -19.60 10.94
C LEU A 51 14.57 -21.11 10.93
N LYS A 52 15.66 -21.61 11.50
CA LYS A 52 15.94 -23.03 11.67
C LYS A 52 15.55 -23.50 13.07
N THR A 53 14.80 -24.59 13.17
CA THR A 53 14.38 -25.21 14.44
C THR A 53 13.83 -26.62 14.19
N VAL A 54 13.83 -27.49 15.19
CA VAL A 54 13.14 -28.80 15.16
C VAL A 54 11.62 -28.67 15.14
N LYS A 55 11.07 -27.50 15.52
CA LYS A 55 9.63 -27.20 15.56
C LYS A 55 9.13 -26.38 14.37
N TYR A 56 9.83 -26.42 13.25
CA TYR A 56 9.59 -25.52 12.11
C TYR A 56 8.17 -25.60 11.54
N SER A 57 7.52 -26.78 11.63
CA SER A 57 6.13 -26.95 11.24
C SER A 57 5.14 -26.28 12.17
N GLU A 58 5.43 -26.22 13.47
CA GLU A 58 4.59 -25.54 14.46
C GLU A 58 4.75 -24.02 14.32
N VAL A 59 5.98 -23.56 14.10
CA VAL A 59 6.29 -22.14 13.86
C VAL A 59 5.60 -21.61 12.62
N GLU A 60 5.72 -22.29 11.47
CA GLU A 60 5.10 -21.82 10.23
C GLU A 60 3.57 -21.74 10.36
N ARG A 61 2.94 -22.74 10.99
CA ARG A 61 1.50 -22.71 11.28
C ARG A 61 1.13 -21.55 12.21
N ALA A 62 1.91 -21.29 13.25
CA ALA A 62 1.67 -20.19 14.18
C ALA A 62 1.83 -18.81 13.50
N VAL A 63 2.83 -18.66 12.63
CA VAL A 63 3.04 -17.43 11.83
C VAL A 63 1.83 -17.20 10.92
N HIS A 64 1.37 -18.24 10.21
CA HIS A 64 0.19 -18.15 9.35
C HIS A 64 -1.07 -17.77 10.14
N GLN A 65 -1.36 -18.46 11.25
CA GLN A 65 -2.50 -18.15 12.12
C GLN A 65 -2.44 -16.72 12.66
N THR A 66 -1.24 -16.26 13.03
CA THR A 66 -1.03 -14.88 13.49
C THR A 66 -1.40 -13.89 12.39
N ILE A 67 -0.90 -14.09 11.18
CA ILE A 67 -1.19 -13.20 10.05
C ILE A 67 -2.68 -13.24 9.69
N ASP A 68 -3.29 -14.43 9.64
CA ASP A 68 -4.71 -14.61 9.33
C ASP A 68 -5.62 -13.98 10.40
N SER A 69 -5.16 -13.88 11.65
CA SER A 69 -5.92 -13.23 12.73
C SER A 69 -5.85 -11.71 12.72
N LEU A 70 -4.86 -11.12 12.04
CA LEU A 70 -4.57 -9.69 12.09
C LEU A 70 -5.35 -8.87 11.04
N THR A 71 -5.80 -9.45 9.91
CA THR A 71 -6.67 -8.87 8.85
C THR A 71 -6.69 -9.79 7.60
N ASP A 72 -7.43 -9.46 6.52
CA ASP A 72 -7.43 -10.14 5.20
C ASP A 72 -6.09 -10.01 4.43
N LEU A 73 -4.95 -10.20 5.10
CA LEU A 73 -3.61 -10.08 4.52
C LEU A 73 -3.24 -11.29 3.67
N ARG A 74 -3.89 -12.44 3.85
CA ARG A 74 -3.64 -13.62 3.01
C ARG A 74 -4.28 -13.42 1.63
N ILE A 75 -3.45 -13.45 0.59
CA ILE A 75 -3.88 -13.15 -0.80
C ILE A 75 -4.87 -14.21 -1.32
N ARG A 76 -4.65 -15.48 -0.97
CA ARG A 76 -5.56 -16.61 -1.25
C ARG A 76 -5.49 -17.62 -0.12
N GLN A 77 -6.64 -18.07 0.37
CA GLN A 77 -6.74 -18.94 1.55
C GLN A 77 -5.92 -20.24 1.44
N ASN A 78 -5.89 -20.87 0.26
CA ASN A 78 -5.14 -22.11 0.01
C ASN A 78 -3.68 -21.91 -0.41
N ARG A 79 -3.12 -20.71 -0.21
CA ARG A 79 -1.75 -20.38 -0.61
C ARG A 79 -1.05 -19.60 0.49
N GLU A 80 0.26 -19.80 0.57
CA GLU A 80 1.12 -19.22 1.60
C GLU A 80 1.68 -17.86 1.17
N PHE A 81 0.87 -17.04 0.50
CA PHE A 81 1.26 -15.69 0.08
C PHE A 81 0.47 -14.65 0.86
N PHE A 82 1.19 -13.66 1.37
CA PHE A 82 0.67 -12.67 2.31
C PHE A 82 1.03 -11.28 1.83
N ASN A 83 0.09 -10.34 2.00
CA ASN A 83 0.21 -8.93 1.74
C ASN A 83 0.77 -8.22 2.99
N ILE A 84 2.01 -8.52 3.35
CA ILE A 84 2.73 -8.02 4.52
C ILE A 84 4.18 -7.76 4.12
N THR A 85 4.79 -6.72 4.67
CA THR A 85 6.18 -6.40 4.31
C THR A 85 7.15 -7.49 4.79
N PRO A 86 8.30 -7.71 4.11
CA PRO A 86 9.30 -8.69 4.55
C PRO A 86 9.82 -8.43 5.97
N SER A 87 9.95 -7.16 6.36
CA SER A 87 10.38 -6.73 7.69
C SER A 87 9.33 -7.05 8.77
N GLU A 88 8.04 -6.84 8.49
CA GLU A 88 6.96 -7.23 9.40
C GLU A 88 6.85 -8.76 9.52
N ALA A 89 6.95 -9.49 8.41
CA ALA A 89 7.00 -10.95 8.43
C ALA A 89 8.19 -11.46 9.25
N LEU A 90 9.36 -10.81 9.14
CA LEU A 90 10.54 -11.11 9.94
C LEU A 90 10.32 -10.79 11.41
N ASN A 91 9.64 -9.69 11.76
CA ASN A 91 9.32 -9.36 13.14
C ASN A 91 8.38 -10.40 13.77
N ILE A 92 7.38 -10.89 13.03
CA ILE A 92 6.52 -11.99 13.47
C ILE A 92 7.37 -13.25 13.67
N LEU A 93 8.25 -13.58 12.72
CA LEU A 93 9.14 -14.74 12.81
C LEU A 93 10.09 -14.66 14.01
N LYS A 94 10.65 -13.47 14.29
CA LYS A 94 11.49 -13.19 15.48
C LYS A 94 10.73 -13.38 16.79
N ARG A 95 9.47 -12.93 16.88
CA ARG A 95 8.62 -13.15 18.06
C ARG A 95 8.32 -14.63 18.29
N MET A 96 8.17 -15.42 17.23
CA MET A 96 8.02 -16.87 17.37
C MET A 96 9.32 -17.54 17.81
N ALA A 97 10.47 -17.05 17.33
CA ALA A 97 11.79 -17.54 17.73
C ALA A 97 12.10 -17.33 19.21
N THR A 98 11.66 -16.22 19.83
CA THR A 98 11.90 -15.98 21.26
C THR A 98 11.23 -16.99 22.19
N MET A 99 10.28 -17.78 21.67
CA MET A 99 9.59 -18.85 22.40
C MET A 99 10.26 -20.23 22.22
N LEU A 100 11.41 -20.29 21.56
CA LEU A 100 12.13 -21.51 21.19
C LEU A 100 13.59 -21.44 21.61
N ASP A 101 14.08 -22.48 22.27
CA ASP A 101 15.46 -22.56 22.75
C ASP A 101 16.45 -22.92 21.61
N ASP A 102 15.97 -23.48 20.51
CA ASP A 102 16.76 -24.02 19.40
C ASP A 102 16.64 -23.20 18.09
N ALA A 103 16.02 -22.02 18.16
CA ALA A 103 15.76 -21.20 16.98
C ALA A 103 16.99 -20.40 16.54
N GLU A 104 17.44 -20.64 15.30
CA GLU A 104 18.49 -19.87 14.64
C GLU A 104 17.89 -19.05 13.49
N ILE A 105 17.94 -17.71 13.58
CA ILE A 105 17.50 -16.83 12.48
C ILE A 105 18.71 -16.37 11.67
N VAL A 106 18.59 -16.53 10.35
CA VAL A 106 19.54 -15.97 9.38
C VAL A 106 18.80 -14.96 8.51
N GLU A 107 19.25 -13.71 8.54
CA GLU A 107 18.81 -12.66 7.63
C GLU A 107 19.75 -12.61 6.43
N TYR A 108 19.19 -12.75 5.24
CA TYR A 108 19.95 -12.66 3.99
C TYR A 108 19.83 -11.22 3.51
N LYS A 109 20.51 -10.30 4.20
CA LYS A 109 20.61 -8.91 3.78
C LYS A 109 21.30 -8.87 2.42
N LYS A 110 20.73 -8.15 1.44
CA LYS A 110 21.55 -7.59 0.35
C LYS A 110 22.50 -6.60 1.03
N GLU A 111 23.80 -6.84 0.96
CA GLU A 111 24.79 -5.83 1.34
C GLU A 111 24.48 -4.54 0.57
N GLU A 112 24.18 -3.47 1.30
CA GLU A 112 24.27 -2.12 0.78
C GLU A 112 25.75 -1.83 0.52
N VAL A 113 26.21 -2.13 -0.69
CA VAL A 113 27.51 -1.64 -1.14
C VAL A 113 27.32 -0.15 -1.42
N VAL A 114 27.86 0.68 -0.53
CA VAL A 114 28.11 2.11 -0.78
C VAL A 114 29.13 2.17 -1.92
N ASN A 115 28.65 2.27 -3.16
CA ASN A 115 29.50 2.53 -4.31
C ASN A 115 29.23 3.94 -4.81
N GLU A 116 30.18 4.83 -4.51
CA GLU A 116 30.40 6.05 -5.25
C GLU A 116 30.62 5.71 -6.75
N VAL A 117 29.80 6.35 -7.58
CA VAL A 117 29.98 6.63 -9.01
C VAL A 117 30.16 5.42 -9.94
N ALA A 118 29.04 4.90 -10.45
CA ALA A 118 28.86 4.66 -11.89
C ALA A 118 27.37 4.43 -12.22
N LYS A 119 26.87 5.18 -13.21
CA LYS A 119 25.52 5.10 -13.76
C LYS A 119 25.14 3.67 -14.18
N THR A 120 24.14 3.09 -13.50
CA THR A 120 23.07 2.28 -14.13
C THR A 120 21.86 2.29 -13.21
N ASP A 121 20.73 2.62 -13.81
CA ASP A 121 19.38 2.87 -13.30
C ASP A 121 18.79 1.71 -12.47
N LYS A 122 19.22 1.56 -11.21
CA LYS A 122 18.62 0.63 -10.25
C LYS A 122 17.55 1.37 -9.46
N LEU A 123 16.29 1.07 -9.79
CA LEU A 123 15.07 1.50 -9.12
C LEU A 123 15.27 1.66 -7.60
N GLN A 124 15.18 2.89 -7.10
CA GLN A 124 14.90 3.14 -5.69
C GLN A 124 13.68 2.30 -5.26
N PRO A 125 13.70 1.66 -4.07
CA PRO A 125 12.53 0.98 -3.52
C PRO A 125 11.29 1.86 -3.67
N ARG A 126 10.19 1.33 -4.21
CA ARG A 126 9.02 2.15 -4.60
C ARG A 126 8.43 2.91 -3.41
N HIS A 127 8.54 2.37 -2.21
CA HIS A 127 8.20 3.08 -0.97
C HIS A 127 9.08 4.30 -0.69
N GLU A 128 10.37 4.27 -1.03
CA GLU A 128 11.28 5.42 -0.91
C GLU A 128 10.95 6.48 -1.97
N LYS A 129 10.70 6.07 -3.23
CA LYS A 129 10.24 6.99 -4.28
C LYS A 129 8.96 7.72 -3.89
N ARG A 130 7.99 7.00 -3.33
CA ARG A 130 6.73 7.58 -2.82
C ARG A 130 6.97 8.50 -1.64
N LYS A 131 7.81 8.10 -0.68
CA LYS A 131 8.13 8.93 0.47
C LYS A 131 8.82 10.23 0.04
N ALA A 132 9.77 10.16 -0.90
CA ALA A 132 10.41 11.34 -1.49
C ALA A 132 9.38 12.24 -2.19
N PHE A 133 8.50 11.66 -3.03
CA PHE A 133 7.41 12.39 -3.65
C PHE A 133 6.54 13.12 -2.63
N TRP A 134 6.13 12.42 -1.56
CA TRP A 134 5.27 13.04 -0.54
C TRP A 134 6.00 14.11 0.27
N ILE A 135 7.31 13.96 0.52
CA ILE A 135 8.11 15.04 1.13
C ILE A 135 8.03 16.30 0.27
N GLU A 136 8.28 16.17 -1.03
CA GLU A 136 8.24 17.29 -1.97
C GLU A 136 6.84 17.91 -2.06
N PHE A 137 5.79 17.10 -2.24
CA PHE A 137 4.41 17.59 -2.35
C PHE A 137 3.91 18.23 -1.05
N ILE A 138 4.21 17.64 0.11
CA ILE A 138 3.83 18.23 1.41
C ILE A 138 4.55 19.56 1.61
N GLN A 139 5.83 19.66 1.21
CA GLN A 139 6.55 20.92 1.26
C GLN A 139 5.92 21.96 0.33
N TYR A 140 5.56 21.58 -0.90
CA TYR A 140 4.81 22.44 -1.81
C TYR A 140 3.49 22.94 -1.19
N CYS A 141 2.73 22.06 -0.52
CA CYS A 141 1.52 22.47 0.20
C CYS A 141 1.81 23.44 1.35
N LYS A 142 2.92 23.29 2.09
CA LYS A 142 3.31 24.25 3.15
C LYS A 142 3.61 25.62 2.57
N ASP A 143 4.28 25.65 1.43
CA ASP A 143 4.70 26.89 0.79
C ASP A 143 3.55 27.61 0.06
N ASN A 144 2.43 26.90 -0.20
CA ASN A 144 1.29 27.39 -0.98
C ASN A 144 -0.06 27.21 -0.27
N ASP A 145 -0.09 27.15 1.07
CA ASP A 145 -1.30 27.06 1.89
C ASP A 145 -2.27 25.92 1.52
N GLY A 146 -1.74 24.76 1.12
CA GLY A 146 -2.53 23.59 0.70
C GLY A 146 -3.05 22.73 1.86
N VAL A 147 -4.17 22.03 1.65
CA VAL A 147 -4.85 21.20 2.68
C VAL A 147 -4.02 20.09 3.32
N TYR A 148 -2.90 19.69 2.69
CA TYR A 148 -1.99 18.63 3.18
C TYR A 148 -0.69 19.16 3.81
N ALA A 149 -0.56 20.46 4.05
CA ALA A 149 0.65 21.08 4.63
C ALA A 149 1.12 20.42 5.95
N ASN A 150 0.20 19.86 6.73
CA ASN A 150 0.47 19.22 8.03
C ASN A 150 0.50 17.69 7.98
N ASN A 151 0.42 17.08 6.79
CA ASN A 151 0.51 15.62 6.67
C ASN A 151 1.95 15.14 6.92
N SER A 152 2.07 13.90 7.38
CA SER A 152 3.37 13.21 7.46
C SER A 152 3.66 12.47 6.15
N PRO A 153 4.90 12.47 5.66
CA PRO A 153 5.27 11.69 4.49
C PRO A 153 5.20 10.19 4.80
N VAL A 154 4.67 9.40 3.86
CA VAL A 154 4.42 7.96 4.01
C VAL A 154 5.08 7.16 2.88
N GLY A 155 5.28 5.86 3.08
CA GLY A 155 5.70 4.96 1.99
C GLY A 155 4.54 4.50 1.10
N GLU A 156 3.30 4.78 1.50
CA GLU A 156 2.10 4.45 0.74
C GLU A 156 1.96 5.34 -0.50
N ASN A 157 1.16 4.88 -1.46
CA ASN A 157 0.90 5.65 -2.68
C ASN A 157 -0.21 6.69 -2.50
N TRP A 158 -0.60 6.99 -1.27
CA TRP A 158 -1.63 7.95 -0.94
C TRP A 158 -1.33 8.67 0.37
N ILE A 159 -1.79 9.91 0.47
CA ILE A 159 -1.98 10.66 1.71
C ILE A 159 -3.40 11.19 1.75
N GLY A 160 -3.92 11.54 2.91
CA GLY A 160 -5.20 12.23 2.95
C GLY A 160 -5.69 12.63 4.31
N LYS A 161 -6.99 12.93 4.38
CA LYS A 161 -7.70 13.37 5.57
C LYS A 161 -9.17 12.98 5.48
N SER A 162 -9.83 12.86 6.62
CA SER A 162 -11.28 12.71 6.64
C SER A 162 -11.95 14.01 6.21
N ILE A 163 -12.94 13.91 5.31
CA ILE A 163 -13.95 14.95 5.20
C ILE A 163 -14.91 14.66 6.35
N ARG A 164 -14.92 15.54 7.36
CA ARG A 164 -15.66 15.38 8.62
C ARG A 164 -17.08 14.83 8.41
N VAL A 165 -17.59 14.15 9.46
CA VAL A 165 -18.93 13.59 9.68
C VAL A 165 -19.87 13.61 8.46
N PRO A 166 -20.38 12.45 7.98
CA PRO A 166 -20.40 11.16 8.66
C PRO A 166 -19.05 10.45 8.62
N TYR A 167 -18.79 9.62 9.63
CA TYR A 167 -17.59 8.77 9.64
C TYR A 167 -17.55 7.90 8.37
N GLY A 168 -16.36 7.75 7.79
CA GLY A 168 -16.16 6.91 6.62
C GLY A 168 -16.05 7.65 5.28
N ILE A 169 -16.08 8.98 5.25
CA ILE A 169 -15.77 9.74 4.04
C ILE A 169 -14.38 10.38 4.19
N ASN A 170 -13.50 10.08 3.25
CA ASN A 170 -12.13 10.57 3.24
C ASN A 170 -11.77 11.18 1.89
N MET A 171 -10.88 12.16 1.91
CA MET A 171 -10.25 12.70 0.72
C MET A 171 -8.82 12.18 0.65
N TRP A 172 -8.47 11.54 -0.46
CA TRP A 172 -7.13 11.01 -0.71
C TRP A 172 -6.49 11.72 -1.90
N ALA A 173 -5.23 12.14 -1.72
CA ALA A 173 -4.30 12.33 -2.83
C ALA A 173 -3.60 11.01 -3.10
N VAL A 174 -3.62 10.55 -4.35
CA VAL A 174 -3.12 9.24 -4.77
C VAL A 174 -2.19 9.41 -5.96
N ILE A 175 -1.03 8.74 -5.91
CA ILE A 175 -0.10 8.65 -7.04
C ILE A 175 0.00 7.21 -7.54
N GLY A 176 0.01 7.07 -8.86
CA GLY A 176 0.36 5.86 -9.58
C GLY A 176 1.66 6.07 -10.36
N TYR A 177 2.03 5.08 -11.17
CA TYR A 177 3.17 5.23 -12.09
C TYR A 177 2.87 6.27 -13.18
N ASN A 178 1.65 6.23 -13.72
CA ASN A 178 1.22 7.02 -14.88
C ASN A 178 0.00 7.90 -14.59
N PHE A 179 -0.35 8.12 -13.32
CA PHE A 179 -1.45 9.00 -12.96
C PHE A 179 -1.24 9.66 -11.60
N ALA A 180 -1.84 10.83 -11.43
CA ALA A 180 -2.12 11.42 -10.13
C ALA A 180 -3.62 11.67 -10.00
N ARG A 181 -4.13 11.52 -8.79
CA ARG A 181 -5.57 11.59 -8.52
C ARG A 181 -5.87 12.21 -7.18
N ILE A 182 -6.89 13.06 -7.13
CA ILE A 182 -7.59 13.42 -5.90
C ILE A 182 -8.95 12.71 -5.91
N GLU A 183 -9.29 12.02 -4.82
CA GLU A 183 -10.55 11.29 -4.70
C GLU A 183 -11.27 11.55 -3.37
N ILE A 184 -12.59 11.66 -3.45
CA ILE A 184 -13.49 11.45 -2.32
C ILE A 184 -13.83 9.96 -2.27
N TYR A 185 -13.51 9.33 -1.16
CA TYR A 185 -13.63 7.89 -0.96
C TYR A 185 -14.57 7.59 0.20
N PHE A 186 -15.60 6.79 -0.10
CA PHE A 186 -16.67 6.43 0.84
C PHE A 186 -16.44 5.02 1.31
N ASN A 187 -16.17 4.85 2.60
CA ASN A 187 -15.96 3.59 3.28
C ASN A 187 -16.31 3.68 4.78
N SER A 188 -17.61 3.75 5.09
CA SER A 188 -18.12 3.64 6.47
C SER A 188 -18.20 2.19 6.99
N GLY A 189 -17.86 1.20 6.16
CA GLY A 189 -18.15 -0.22 6.43
C GLY A 189 -19.60 -0.63 6.16
N ASN A 190 -20.53 0.31 5.98
CA ASN A 190 -21.91 0.05 5.59
C ASN A 190 -22.13 0.40 4.10
N LYS A 191 -22.52 -0.59 3.30
CA LYS A 191 -22.72 -0.43 1.86
C LYS A 191 -23.84 0.56 1.55
N ASP A 192 -24.98 0.42 2.21
CA ASP A 192 -26.18 1.22 1.93
C ASP A 192 -25.95 2.68 2.29
N THR A 193 -25.35 2.95 3.45
CA THR A 193 -24.94 4.31 3.85
C THR A 193 -23.99 4.94 2.83
N ASN A 194 -22.97 4.20 2.37
CA ASN A 194 -22.04 4.74 1.36
C ASN A 194 -22.74 5.03 0.02
N LYS A 195 -23.74 4.21 -0.36
CA LYS A 195 -24.47 4.40 -1.61
C LYS A 195 -25.45 5.57 -1.50
N GLU A 196 -26.13 5.71 -0.38
CA GLU A 196 -27.08 6.79 -0.14
C GLU A 196 -26.40 8.16 -0.20
N VAL A 197 -25.27 8.33 0.49
CA VAL A 197 -24.52 9.60 0.43
C VAL A 197 -23.97 9.84 -0.98
N TYR A 198 -23.48 8.80 -1.65
CA TYR A 198 -23.02 8.92 -3.04
C TYR A 198 -24.15 9.33 -3.98
N ASP A 199 -25.33 8.71 -3.85
CA ASP A 199 -26.49 8.98 -4.71
C ASP A 199 -27.04 10.39 -4.47
N TYR A 200 -27.01 10.86 -3.22
CA TYR A 200 -27.27 12.27 -2.89
C TYR A 200 -26.31 13.20 -3.63
N LEU A 201 -24.99 12.99 -3.52
CA LEU A 201 -24.00 13.82 -4.21
C LEU A 201 -24.13 13.72 -5.73
N TYR A 202 -24.45 12.55 -6.26
CA TYR A 202 -24.66 12.34 -7.69
C TYR A 202 -25.90 13.08 -8.20
N SER A 203 -26.94 13.23 -7.37
CA SER A 203 -28.11 14.05 -7.72
C SER A 203 -27.78 15.55 -7.88
N ARG A 204 -26.66 15.99 -7.27
CA ARG A 204 -26.09 17.35 -7.36
C ARG A 204 -24.90 17.43 -8.31
N LYS A 205 -24.68 16.41 -9.16
CA LYS A 205 -23.49 16.29 -9.99
C LYS A 205 -23.19 17.56 -10.81
N ASP A 206 -24.19 18.10 -11.50
CA ASP A 206 -24.00 19.25 -12.39
C ASP A 206 -23.60 20.52 -11.60
N GLU A 207 -24.18 20.70 -10.40
CA GLU A 207 -23.84 21.80 -9.49
C GLU A 207 -22.39 21.66 -8.98
N ILE A 208 -22.03 20.44 -8.54
CA ILE A 208 -20.69 20.11 -8.04
C ILE A 208 -19.63 20.28 -9.13
N GLU A 209 -19.88 19.79 -10.35
CA GLU A 209 -18.93 19.91 -11.46
C GLU A 209 -18.79 21.35 -11.96
N THR A 210 -19.87 22.14 -11.88
CA THR A 210 -19.82 23.59 -12.16
C THR A 210 -18.97 24.33 -11.13
N GLU A 211 -19.15 24.05 -9.83
CA GLU A 211 -18.35 24.66 -8.76
C GLU A 211 -16.88 24.21 -8.81
N TYR A 212 -16.64 22.94 -9.14
CA TYR A 212 -15.29 22.39 -9.32
C TYR A 212 -14.57 22.99 -10.54
N GLY A 213 -15.34 23.26 -11.60
CA GLY A 213 -14.91 23.88 -12.85
C GLY A 213 -14.56 22.91 -13.98
N GLN A 214 -14.81 21.61 -13.81
CA GLN A 214 -14.58 20.56 -14.81
C GLN A 214 -15.33 19.27 -14.44
N PRO A 215 -15.56 18.34 -15.38
CA PRO A 215 -16.18 17.06 -15.08
C PRO A 215 -15.34 16.21 -14.12
N LEU A 216 -16.01 15.46 -13.25
CA LEU A 216 -15.41 14.49 -12.35
C LEU A 216 -15.73 13.07 -12.81
N ILE A 217 -14.93 12.11 -12.35
CA ILE A 217 -15.18 10.69 -12.59
C ILE A 217 -15.96 10.14 -11.39
N TRP A 218 -17.21 9.79 -11.63
CA TRP A 218 -18.14 9.28 -10.63
C TRP A 218 -18.20 7.75 -10.68
N GLN A 219 -17.88 7.09 -9.57
CA GLN A 219 -17.86 5.63 -9.49
C GLN A 219 -18.62 5.12 -8.26
N ARG A 220 -19.88 4.74 -8.47
CA ARG A 220 -20.73 4.16 -7.44
C ARG A 220 -20.21 2.81 -6.94
N LEU A 221 -19.56 2.01 -7.80
CA LEU A 221 -19.05 0.67 -7.49
C LEU A 221 -20.13 -0.22 -6.82
N THR A 222 -21.20 -0.50 -7.56
CA THR A 222 -22.42 -1.20 -7.09
C THR A 222 -22.14 -2.50 -6.34
N ASP A 223 -21.11 -3.25 -6.73
CA ASP A 223 -20.77 -4.55 -6.14
C ASP A 223 -19.82 -4.44 -4.93
N LYS A 224 -19.35 -3.24 -4.62
CA LYS A 224 -18.45 -2.97 -3.48
C LYS A 224 -19.17 -2.21 -2.39
N VAL A 225 -18.68 -2.34 -1.17
CA VAL A 225 -19.11 -1.51 -0.02
C VAL A 225 -18.78 -0.03 -0.29
N THR A 226 -17.74 0.23 -1.06
CA THR A 226 -17.15 1.56 -1.22
C THR A 226 -17.68 2.31 -2.43
N CYS A 227 -17.58 3.63 -2.43
CA CYS A 227 -17.82 4.50 -3.59
C CYS A 227 -16.59 5.39 -3.79
N ARG A 228 -16.45 6.00 -4.97
CA ARG A 228 -15.49 7.08 -5.15
C ARG A 228 -15.93 8.12 -6.17
N ILE A 229 -15.47 9.35 -5.98
CA ILE A 229 -15.59 10.46 -6.92
C ILE A 229 -14.17 11.02 -7.07
N LYS A 230 -13.68 11.21 -8.29
CA LYS A 230 -12.26 11.55 -8.50
C LYS A 230 -12.00 12.53 -9.64
N ASP A 231 -10.92 13.27 -9.50
CA ASP A 231 -10.20 13.93 -10.60
C ASP A 231 -8.88 13.19 -10.76
N GLU A 232 -8.71 12.53 -11.90
CA GLU A 232 -7.55 11.70 -12.23
C GLU A 232 -6.99 12.15 -13.56
N ARG A 233 -5.67 12.39 -13.58
CA ARG A 233 -4.94 12.88 -14.74
C ARG A 233 -3.70 12.04 -14.96
N GLU A 234 -3.29 11.92 -16.21
CA GLU A 234 -2.08 11.19 -16.57
C GLU A 234 -0.83 11.99 -16.22
N TYR A 235 0.05 11.40 -15.41
CA TYR A 235 1.31 11.99 -15.00
C TYR A 235 2.33 10.88 -14.76
N GLN A 236 3.57 11.04 -15.26
CA GLN A 236 4.69 10.17 -14.92
C GLN A 236 5.27 10.58 -13.55
N CYS A 237 4.52 10.33 -12.47
CA CYS A 237 4.75 10.96 -11.15
C CYS A 237 6.17 10.80 -10.59
N PHE A 238 6.90 9.78 -11.01
CA PHE A 238 8.26 9.48 -10.55
C PHE A 238 9.37 9.88 -11.52
N ASP A 239 9.03 10.20 -12.77
CA ASP A 239 9.99 10.45 -13.86
C ASP A 239 9.93 11.90 -14.38
N LEU A 240 9.09 12.75 -13.76
CA LEU A 240 9.03 14.18 -14.05
C LEU A 240 10.23 14.91 -13.45
N GLU A 241 11.00 15.58 -14.31
CA GLU A 241 12.07 16.51 -13.89
C GLU A 241 11.49 17.74 -13.19
N ASP A 242 10.36 18.26 -13.69
CA ASP A 242 9.60 19.36 -13.08
C ASP A 242 8.21 18.87 -12.64
N LYS A 243 7.96 18.93 -11.32
CA LYS A 243 6.69 18.52 -10.70
C LYS A 243 5.75 19.71 -10.43
N THR A 244 6.08 20.92 -10.86
CA THR A 244 5.33 22.14 -10.55
C THR A 244 3.87 22.05 -10.97
N GLU A 245 3.60 21.64 -12.22
CA GLU A 245 2.24 21.50 -12.73
C GLU A 245 1.46 20.39 -11.98
N LEU A 246 2.13 19.24 -11.75
CA LEU A 246 1.56 18.12 -11.01
C LEU A 246 1.17 18.53 -9.58
N PHE A 247 2.07 19.21 -8.87
CA PHE A 247 1.81 19.66 -7.51
C PHE A 247 0.75 20.75 -7.45
N ALA A 248 0.75 21.69 -8.40
CA ALA A 248 -0.30 22.69 -8.53
C ALA A 248 -1.67 22.02 -8.73
N PHE A 249 -1.77 21.06 -9.66
CA PHE A 249 -2.98 20.26 -9.85
C PHE A 249 -3.41 19.56 -8.56
N MET A 250 -2.52 18.77 -7.94
CA MET A 250 -2.88 17.97 -6.77
C MET A 250 -3.32 18.85 -5.60
N LYS A 251 -2.65 19.99 -5.40
CA LYS A 251 -3.00 20.97 -4.37
C LYS A 251 -4.35 21.62 -4.66
N ASP A 252 -4.53 22.20 -5.84
CA ASP A 252 -5.75 22.94 -6.19
C ASP A 252 -6.99 22.04 -6.24
N ALA A 253 -6.85 20.84 -6.79
CA ALA A 253 -7.92 19.84 -6.79
C ALA A 253 -8.29 19.43 -5.36
N SER A 254 -7.31 19.23 -4.48
CA SER A 254 -7.56 18.86 -3.08
C SER A 254 -8.23 19.98 -2.29
N ASP A 255 -7.80 21.22 -2.48
CA ASP A 255 -8.40 22.38 -1.80
C ASP A 255 -9.86 22.56 -2.23
N LYS A 256 -10.12 22.52 -3.55
CA LYS A 256 -11.49 22.62 -4.10
C LYS A 256 -12.37 21.47 -3.60
N MET A 257 -11.92 20.23 -3.76
CA MET A 257 -12.70 19.06 -3.33
C MET A 257 -12.97 19.10 -1.82
N SER A 258 -12.00 19.53 -1.00
CA SER A 258 -12.19 19.63 0.44
C SER A 258 -13.32 20.57 0.81
N VAL A 259 -13.48 21.69 0.11
CA VAL A 259 -14.52 22.69 0.41
C VAL A 259 -15.87 22.26 -0.16
N ILE A 260 -15.89 21.93 -1.46
CA ILE A 260 -17.12 21.58 -2.18
C ILE A 260 -17.80 20.39 -1.49
N PHE A 261 -17.09 19.26 -1.37
CA PHE A 261 -17.71 18.06 -0.81
C PHE A 261 -18.04 18.21 0.67
N HIS A 262 -17.28 19.01 1.43
CA HIS A 262 -17.66 19.32 2.81
C HIS A 262 -19.01 20.03 2.89
N ASN A 263 -19.26 21.02 2.03
CA ASN A 263 -20.52 21.77 2.01
C ASN A 263 -21.72 20.87 1.67
N TYR A 264 -21.62 20.07 0.60
CA TYR A 264 -22.72 19.18 0.21
C TYR A 264 -22.96 18.06 1.23
N ILE A 265 -21.90 17.51 1.85
CA ILE A 265 -22.04 16.49 2.90
C ILE A 265 -22.71 17.08 4.15
N LEU A 266 -22.40 18.33 4.51
CA LEU A 266 -23.09 19.02 5.59
C LEU A 266 -24.56 19.30 5.29
N GLU A 267 -24.91 19.59 4.02
CA GLU A 267 -26.31 19.77 3.61
C GLU A 267 -27.11 18.46 3.71
N TYR A 268 -26.53 17.33 3.29
CA TYR A 268 -27.16 16.01 3.40
C TYR A 268 -27.58 15.64 4.83
N GLN A 269 -26.88 16.19 5.84
CA GLN A 269 -27.17 15.91 7.25
C GLN A 269 -28.30 16.75 7.86
N LYS A 270 -28.78 17.78 7.16
CA LYS A 270 -29.83 18.68 7.63
C LYS A 270 -31.21 18.14 7.26
#